data_AF-A0A6B0C798-F1
#
_entry.id   AF-A0A6B0C798-F1
#
_cell.length_a   1.000
_cell.length_b   1.000
_cell.length_c   1.000
_cell.angle_alpha   90.00
_cell.angle_beta   90.00
_cell.angle_gamma   90.00
#
_symmetry.space_group_name_H-M   'P 1'
#
loop_
_entity.id
_entity.type
_entity.pdbx_description
1 polymer ?
#
loop_
_entity_poly.entity_id
_entity_poly.type
_entity_poly.pdbx_seq_one_letter_code
_entity_poly.pdbx_strand_id
1 'polypeptide(L)' 'MLEVKYDMRTGHYTPIPNEPHYLVISHADKLTATEKAKLRLLIIKQKLDISLAESVVSSPIA' A
#
# COMPACT_ATOMS: atom_id res chain seq x y z
N MET A 1 -11.49 -13.13 -3.12
CA MET A 1 -10.07 -12.73 -3.08
C MET A 1 -9.75 -12.36 -1.64
N LEU A 2 -8.70 -12.93 -1.06
CA LEU A 2 -8.33 -12.64 0.33
C LEU A 2 -7.51 -11.35 0.38
N GLU A 3 -7.81 -10.50 1.36
CA GLU A 3 -7.12 -9.23 1.57
C GLU A 3 -6.51 -9.19 2.96
N VAL A 4 -5.26 -8.80 3.03
CA VAL A 4 -4.60 -8.37 4.27
C VAL A 4 -4.56 -6.86 4.26
N LYS A 5 -5.18 -6.23 5.26
CA LYS A 5 -5.18 -4.78 5.43
C LYS A 5 -4.14 -4.41 6.47
N TYR A 6 -3.24 -3.50 6.11
CA TYR A 6 -2.29 -2.87 7.03
C TYR A 6 -2.67 -1.40 7.21
N ASP A 7 -2.89 -0.97 8.45
CA ASP A 7 -3.16 0.43 8.80
C ASP A 7 -1.85 1.14 9.20
N MET A 8 -1.38 2.01 8.32
CA MET A 8 -0.18 2.83 8.53
C MET A 8 -0.23 3.71 9.79
N ARG A 9 -1.42 4.09 10.25
CA ARG A 9 -1.59 4.99 11.40
C ARG A 9 -1.40 4.26 12.72
N THR A 10 -1.88 3.02 12.80
CA THR A 10 -1.97 2.26 14.05
C THR A 10 -0.99 1.08 14.08
N GLY A 11 -0.41 0.72 12.94
CA GLY A 11 0.40 -0.49 12.77
C GLY A 11 -0.41 -1.78 12.81
N HIS A 12 -1.73 -1.69 12.95
CA HIS A 12 -2.62 -2.85 13.01
C HIS A 12 -2.74 -3.51 11.65
N TYR A 13 -2.80 -4.84 11.63
CA TYR A 13 -3.08 -5.62 10.43
C TYR A 13 -4.12 -6.70 10.67
N THR A 14 -4.90 -7.01 9.64
CA THR A 14 -5.79 -8.17 9.67
C THR A 14 -4.97 -9.47 9.61
N PRO A 15 -5.46 -10.58 10.19
CA PRO A 15 -4.75 -11.86 10.13
C PRO A 15 -4.28 -12.22 8.72
N ILE A 16 -3.05 -12.73 8.61
CA ILE A 16 -2.42 -13.11 7.35
C ILE A 16 -2.82 -14.56 7.03
N PRO A 17 -3.55 -14.82 5.93
CA PRO A 17 -3.90 -16.18 5.52
C PRO A 17 -2.70 -16.89 4.87
N ASN A 18 -2.73 -18.22 4.85
CA ASN A 18 -1.70 -19.02 4.19
C ASN A 18 -1.89 -19.06 2.66
N GLU A 19 -3.09 -18.78 2.19
CA GLU A 19 -3.47 -18.75 0.79
C GLU A 19 -3.00 -17.45 0.11
N PRO A 20 -2.85 -17.44 -1.23
CA PRO A 20 -2.57 -16.22 -1.98
C PRO A 20 -3.56 -15.10 -1.67
N HIS A 21 -3.03 -13.93 -1.33
CA HIS A 21 -3.80 -12.78 -0.88
C HIS A 21 -3.14 -11.48 -1.34
N TYR A 22 -3.91 -10.40 -1.28
CA TYR A 22 -3.45 -9.07 -1.65
C TYR A 22 -3.19 -8.25 -0.40
N LEU A 23 -2.12 -7.45 -0.43
CA LEU A 23 -1.86 -6.46 0.60
C LEU A 23 -2.52 -5.13 0.24
N VAL A 24 -3.37 -4.63 1.13
CA VAL A 24 -3.97 -3.30 1.05
C VAL A 24 -3.39 -2.42 2.15
N ILE A 25 -2.72 -1.34 1.77
CA ILE A 25 -2.14 -0.37 2.71
C ILE A 25 -3.11 0.80 2.87
N SER A 26 -3.70 0.92 4.05
CA SER A 26 -4.58 2.03 4.42
C SER A 26 -3.78 3.20 4.96
N HIS A 27 -4.27 4.42 4.76
CA HIS A 27 -3.63 5.67 5.18
C HIS A 27 -2.21 5.89 4.61
N ALA A 28 -1.95 5.39 3.40
CA ALA A 28 -0.69 5.60 2.70
C ALA A 28 -0.47 7.07 2.29
N ASP A 29 -1.52 7.90 2.31
CA ASP A 29 -1.43 9.36 2.16
C ASP A 29 -0.60 10.03 3.26
N LYS A 30 -0.46 9.38 4.42
CA LYS A 30 0.38 9.87 5.53
C LYS A 30 1.87 9.70 5.30
N LEU A 31 2.26 8.89 4.32
CA LEU A 31 3.67 8.78 3.95
C LEU A 31 4.13 10.03 3.22
N THR A 32 5.26 10.56 3.64
CA THR A 32 6.02 11.54 2.84
C THR A 32 6.41 10.93 1.48
N ALA A 33 6.73 11.78 0.51
CA ALA A 33 7.19 11.33 -0.80
C ALA A 33 8.41 10.38 -0.71
N THR A 34 9.34 10.67 0.20
CA THR A 34 10.53 9.83 0.45
C THR A 34 10.16 8.47 1.01
N GLU A 35 9.20 8.40 1.95
CA GLU A 35 8.76 7.12 2.50
C GLU A 35 7.97 6.29 1.48
N LYS A 36 7.14 6.93 0.64
CA LYS A 36 6.49 6.26 -0.50
C LYS A 36 7.52 5.68 -1.47
N ALA A 37 8.59 6.40 -1.76
CA ALA A 37 9.68 5.90 -2.60
C ALA A 37 10.40 4.69 -1.98
N LYS A 38 10.68 4.72 -0.67
CA LYS A 38 11.25 3.58 0.06
C LYS A 38 10.32 2.36 0.04
N LEU A 39 9.02 2.56 0.23
CA LEU A 39 8.02 1.51 0.17
C LEU A 39 7.97 0.87 -1.23
N ARG A 40 7.94 1.66 -2.29
CA ARG A 40 8.02 1.16 -3.68
C ARG A 40 9.28 0.35 -3.92
N LEU A 41 10.44 0.84 -3.46
CA LEU A 41 11.71 0.14 -3.60
C LEU A 41 11.69 -1.23 -2.89
N LEU A 42 11.08 -1.28 -1.70
CA LEU A 42 10.94 -2.52 -0.94
C LEU A 42 10.03 -3.53 -1.67
N ILE A 43 8.89 -3.08 -2.19
CA ILE A 43 7.95 -3.91 -2.98
C ILE A 43 8.68 -4.55 -4.17
N ILE A 44 9.43 -3.76 -4.93
CA ILE A 44 10.21 -4.23 -6.08
C ILE A 44 11.30 -5.21 -5.63
N LYS A 45 12.08 -4.86 -4.60
CA LYS A 45 13.20 -5.69 -4.12
C LYS A 45 12.74 -7.06 -3.64
N GLN A 46 11.59 -7.10 -2.97
CA GLN A 46 10.99 -8.34 -2.44
C GLN A 46 10.12 -9.06 -3.47
N LYS A 47 10.01 -8.54 -4.70
CA LYS A 47 9.16 -9.07 -5.79
C LYS A 47 7.73 -9.32 -5.33
N LEU A 48 7.20 -8.42 -4.51
CA LEU A 48 5.84 -8.52 -4.01
C LEU A 48 4.89 -8.09 -5.14
N ASP A 49 3.89 -8.91 -5.42
CA ASP A 49 2.82 -8.58 -6.37
C ASP A 49 1.81 -7.66 -5.67
N ILE A 50 2.18 -6.38 -5.52
CA ILE A 50 1.39 -5.36 -4.83
C ILE A 50 1.19 -4.18 -5.78
N SER A 51 -0.06 -3.88 -6.10
CA SER A 51 -0.46 -2.65 -6.78
C SER A 51 -0.70 -1.55 -5.74
N LEU A 52 0.09 -0.47 -5.79
CA LEU A 52 -0.20 0.73 -5.01
C LEU A 52 -1.24 1.55 -5.76
N ALA A 53 -2.49 1.52 -5.28
CA ALA A 53 -3.53 2.42 -5.79
C ALA A 53 -3.23 3.85 -5.32
N GLU A 54 -2.63 4.66 -6.19
CA GLU A 54 -2.47 6.08 -5.93
C GLU A 54 -3.74 6.80 -6.34
N SER A 55 -4.37 7.51 -5.40
CA SER A 55 -5.44 8.45 -5.73
C SER A 55 -4.83 9.58 -6.53
N VAL A 56 -4.94 9.50 -7.86
CA VAL A 56 -4.59 10.61 -8.75
C VAL A 56 -5.61 11.72 -8.46
N VAL A 57 -5.16 12.78 -7.78
CA VAL A 57 -5.96 13.99 -7.67
C VAL A 57 -6.06 14.56 -9.08
N SER A 58 -7.21 14.37 -9.74
CA SER A 58 -7.47 15.04 -11.01
C SER A 58 -7.46 16.53 -10.75
N SER A 59 -6.45 17.25 -11.24
CA SER A 59 -6.52 18.70 -11.34
C SER A 59 -7.73 19.06 -12.24
N PRO A 60 -8.58 20.03 -11.86
CA PRO A 60 -9.60 20.54 -12.76
C PRO A 60 -8.90 21.15 -13.97
N ILE A 61 -9.36 20.83 -15.17
CA ILE A 61 -8.99 21.56 -16.38
C ILE A 61 -9.58 22.97 -16.22
N ALA A 62 -8.70 23.97 -16.08
CA ALA A 62 -9.05 25.39 -16.11
C ALA A 62 -8.99 25.92 -17.54
#